data_AF-A0A6V7IPY7-F1
#
_entry.id   AF-A0A6V7IPY7-F1
#
_cell.length_a   1.000
_cell.length_b   1.000
_cell.length_c   1.000
_cell.angle_alpha   90.00
_cell.angle_beta   90.00
_cell.angle_gamma   90.00
#
_symmetry.space_group_name_H-M   'P 1'
#
loop_
_entity.id
_entity.type
_entity.pdbx_description
1 polymer ?
#
loop_
_entity_poly.entity_id
_entity_poly.type
_entity_poly.pdbx_seq_one_letter_code
_entity_poly.pdbx_strand_id
1 'polypeptide(L)'
;IDYQTSIWSSPVIDLLEFFGCMPSITEKLKNDEFLAIYLTRLTETMRKISCTTTAPTMEQLKSSMHRRRVYIVYEALILAPEGIMDAEGVDRDTSYENSKSPWDLLALQDIIKKTIPILNDKGYLD
;
A
#
# COMPACT_ATOMS: atom_id res chain seq x y z
N ILE A 1 5.90 -8.43 14.53
CA ILE A 1 6.33 -7.24 13.77
C ILE A 1 7.15 -7.78 12.62
N ASP A 2 6.70 -7.57 11.39
CA ASP A 2 7.25 -8.22 10.21
C ASP A 2 7.95 -7.19 9.33
N TYR A 3 9.29 -7.30 9.25
CA TYR A 3 10.14 -6.43 8.43
C TYR A 3 10.60 -7.11 7.13
N GLN A 4 9.93 -8.19 6.75
CA GLN A 4 10.35 -9.08 5.67
C GLN A 4 10.31 -8.39 4.30
N THR A 5 9.51 -7.33 4.16
CA THR A 5 9.35 -6.49 2.96
C THR A 5 9.99 -5.11 3.08
N SER A 6 10.70 -4.83 4.18
CA SER A 6 11.33 -3.52 4.39
C SER A 6 12.50 -3.29 3.43
N ILE A 7 12.40 -2.24 2.63
CA ILE A 7 13.38 -1.89 1.61
C ILE A 7 13.85 -0.45 1.72
N TRP A 8 15.11 -0.18 1.38
CA TRP A 8 15.60 1.18 1.22
C TRP A 8 15.05 1.76 -0.09
N SER A 9 13.98 2.56 0.01
CA SER A 9 13.31 3.10 -1.16
C SER A 9 12.69 4.47 -0.90
N SER A 10 11.91 4.96 -1.87
CA SER A 10 11.18 6.22 -1.72
C SER A 10 10.18 6.12 -0.56
N PRO A 11 10.10 7.14 0.34
CA PRO A 11 9.12 7.18 1.43
C PRO A 11 7.66 7.12 0.94
N VAL A 12 7.46 7.40 -0.34
CA VAL A 12 6.16 7.26 -1.00
C VAL A 12 5.68 5.81 -1.09
N ILE A 13 6.57 4.82 -1.15
CA ILE A 13 6.16 3.42 -1.23
C ILE A 13 5.46 3.03 0.08
N ASP A 14 6.05 3.36 1.23
CA ASP A 14 5.44 3.13 2.55
C ASP A 14 4.05 3.78 2.66
N LEU A 15 3.88 4.99 2.11
CA LEU A 15 2.59 5.68 2.08
C LEU A 15 1.56 4.96 1.21
N LEU A 16 1.97 4.52 0.01
CA LEU A 16 1.07 3.85 -0.94
C LEU A 16 0.63 2.48 -0.42
N GLU A 17 1.53 1.73 0.22
CA GLU A 17 1.24 0.47 0.91
C GLU A 17 0.25 0.71 2.07
N PHE A 18 0.55 1.67 2.95
CA PHE A 18 -0.36 2.04 4.04
C PHE A 18 -1.77 2.41 3.55
N PHE A 19 -1.88 3.20 2.48
CA PHE A 19 -3.17 3.59 1.91
C PHE A 19 -3.87 2.50 1.11
N GLY A 20 -3.14 1.52 0.58
CA GLY A 20 -3.69 0.39 -0.15
C GLY A 20 -4.30 -0.67 0.78
N CYS A 21 -3.74 -0.85 1.99
CA CYS A 21 -4.27 -1.74 3.02
C CYS A 21 -5.53 -1.24 3.75
N MET A 22 -5.88 0.05 3.62
CA MET A 22 -7.04 0.60 4.33
C MET A 22 -8.38 0.17 3.68
N PRO A 23 -9.31 -0.47 4.43
CA PRO A 23 -10.57 -0.99 3.89
C PRO A 23 -11.54 0.10 3.39
N SER A 24 -11.45 1.32 3.93
CA SER A 24 -12.37 2.41 3.62
C SER A 24 -11.71 3.50 2.77
N ILE A 25 -12.31 3.79 1.62
CA ILE A 25 -11.90 4.87 0.72
C ILE A 25 -12.35 6.24 1.26
N THR A 26 -13.38 6.28 2.08
CA THR A 26 -13.99 7.50 2.62
C THR A 26 -13.06 8.21 3.61
N GLU A 27 -12.12 7.51 4.24
CA GLU A 27 -11.03 8.09 5.05
C GLU A 27 -9.86 8.64 4.21
N LYS A 28 -9.78 8.31 2.90
CA LYS A 28 -8.80 8.91 1.97
C LYS A 28 -8.99 10.43 1.80
N LEU A 29 -10.11 10.99 2.28
CA LEU A 29 -10.42 12.42 2.32
C LEU A 29 -9.66 13.22 3.41
N LYS A 30 -8.85 12.59 4.27
CA LYS A 30 -7.91 13.29 5.18
C LYS A 30 -6.45 13.27 4.70
N ASN A 31 -6.24 13.04 3.39
CA ASN A 31 -4.92 12.87 2.80
C ASN A 31 -3.97 14.02 3.14
N ASP A 32 -4.43 15.27 3.10
CA ASP A 32 -3.54 16.41 3.28
C ASP A 32 -3.06 16.59 4.72
N GLU A 33 -3.92 16.34 5.72
CA GLU A 33 -3.54 16.42 7.13
C GLU A 33 -2.56 15.30 7.49
N PHE A 34 -2.85 14.07 7.08
CA PHE A 34 -1.96 12.94 7.30
C PHE A 34 -0.61 13.13 6.59
N LEU A 35 -0.64 13.53 5.31
CA LEU A 35 0.58 13.81 4.56
C LEU A 35 1.37 14.96 5.17
N ALA A 36 0.72 15.97 5.75
CA ALA A 36 1.40 17.06 6.45
C ALA A 36 2.11 16.57 7.72
N ILE A 37 1.44 15.71 8.50
CA ILE A 37 2.05 15.07 9.68
C ILE A 37 3.23 14.20 9.25
N TYR A 38 3.04 13.33 8.25
CA TYR A 38 4.09 12.46 7.73
C TYR A 38 5.29 13.28 7.24
N LEU A 39 5.05 14.31 6.43
CA LEU A 39 6.12 15.15 5.87
C LEU A 39 6.89 15.88 6.97
N THR A 40 6.19 16.37 8.00
CA THR A 40 6.81 17.01 9.17
C THR A 40 7.73 16.01 9.88
N ARG A 41 7.25 14.79 10.16
CA ARG A 41 8.04 13.75 10.84
C ARG A 41 9.22 13.27 10.02
N LEU A 42 9.04 13.09 8.70
CA LEU A 42 10.11 12.73 7.79
C LEU A 42 11.21 13.81 7.82
N THR A 43 10.83 15.08 7.66
CA THR A 43 11.77 16.21 7.65
C THR A 43 12.53 16.33 8.98
N GLU A 44 11.83 16.24 10.10
CA GLU A 44 12.46 16.25 11.44
C GLU A 44 13.45 15.10 11.62
N THR A 45 13.09 13.90 11.15
CA THR A 45 13.93 12.70 11.25
C THR A 45 15.16 12.82 10.38
N MET A 46 15.01 13.22 9.12
CA MET A 46 16.11 13.47 8.19
C MET A 46 17.13 14.45 8.78
N ARG A 47 16.66 15.54 9.41
CA ARG A 47 17.53 16.49 10.10
C ARG A 47 18.25 15.87 11.30
N LYS A 48 17.54 15.11 12.15
CA LYS A 48 18.12 14.46 13.34
C LYS A 48 19.24 13.48 13.00
N ILE A 49 19.11 12.77 11.88
CA ILE A 49 20.12 11.81 11.42
C ILE A 49 21.18 12.43 10.50
N SER A 50 21.21 13.77 10.38
CA SER A 50 22.12 14.48 9.47
C SER A 50 22.07 13.96 8.03
N CYS A 51 20.87 13.62 7.55
CA CYS A 51 20.67 13.18 6.18
C CYS A 51 21.09 14.29 5.21
N THR A 52 21.92 13.95 4.23
CA THR A 52 22.42 14.89 3.21
C THR A 52 21.41 15.17 2.11
N THR A 53 20.35 14.36 2.02
CA THR A 53 19.29 14.52 1.02
C THR A 53 18.31 15.62 1.47
N THR A 54 17.90 16.48 0.55
CA THR A 54 16.87 17.49 0.81
C THR A 54 15.51 16.81 1.05
N ALA A 55 14.82 17.21 2.11
CA ALA A 55 13.46 16.74 2.38
C ALA A 55 12.51 17.16 1.23
N PRO A 56 11.55 16.32 0.83
CA PRO A 56 10.62 16.66 -0.24
C PRO A 56 9.68 17.80 0.17
N THR A 57 9.10 18.50 -0.80
CA THR A 57 7.93 19.36 -0.56
C THR A 57 6.64 18.55 -0.61
N MET A 58 5.53 19.11 -0.12
CA MET A 58 4.20 18.49 -0.23
C MET A 58 3.83 18.19 -1.69
N GLU A 59 4.14 19.11 -2.60
CA GLU A 59 3.90 18.93 -4.04
C GLU A 59 4.74 17.79 -4.62
N GLN A 60 6.03 17.73 -4.26
CA GLN A 60 6.91 16.64 -4.70
C GLN A 60 6.47 15.29 -4.14
N LEU A 61 5.98 15.25 -2.89
CA LEU A 61 5.44 14.06 -2.27
C LEU A 61 4.21 13.56 -3.03
N LYS A 62 3.20 14.42 -3.24
CA LYS A 62 1.97 14.10 -3.98
C LYS A 62 2.24 13.69 -5.44
N SER A 63 3.12 14.42 -6.13
CA SER A 63 3.54 14.08 -7.50
C SER A 63 4.22 12.72 -7.55
N SER A 64 5.10 12.42 -6.59
CA SER A 64 5.80 11.14 -6.48
C SER A 64 4.84 9.99 -6.18
N MET A 65 3.81 10.21 -5.34
CA MET A 65 2.71 9.26 -5.10
C MET A 65 1.93 8.97 -6.38
N HIS A 66 1.49 10.00 -7.10
CA HIS A 66 0.74 9.82 -8.33
C HIS A 66 1.53 9.06 -9.41
N ARG A 67 2.82 9.38 -9.59
CA ARG A 67 3.70 8.65 -10.51
C ARG A 67 3.86 7.16 -10.16
N ARG A 68 3.70 6.81 -8.88
CA ARG A 68 3.83 5.44 -8.36
C ARG A 68 2.49 4.79 -8.05
N ARG A 69 1.38 5.33 -8.56
CA ARG A 69 0.03 4.84 -8.27
C ARG A 69 -0.20 3.37 -8.61
N VAL A 70 0.62 2.77 -9.48
CA VAL A 70 0.65 1.32 -9.75
C VAL A 70 0.88 0.48 -8.48
N TYR A 71 1.57 1.00 -7.45
CA TYR A 71 1.72 0.30 -6.18
C TYR A 71 0.39 0.13 -5.45
N ILE A 72 -0.54 1.07 -5.58
CA ILE A 72 -1.90 0.91 -5.04
C ILE A 72 -2.65 -0.21 -5.78
N VAL A 73 -2.41 -0.34 -7.09
CA VAL A 73 -2.99 -1.43 -7.90
C VAL A 73 -2.42 -2.78 -7.47
N TYR A 74 -1.10 -2.86 -7.28
CA TYR A 74 -0.44 -4.05 -6.75
C TYR A 74 -0.98 -4.43 -5.37
N GLU A 75 -1.06 -3.46 -4.45
CA GLU A 75 -1.61 -3.67 -3.10
C GLU A 75 -3.04 -4.19 -3.15
N ALA A 76 -3.90 -3.55 -3.95
CA ALA A 76 -5.32 -3.86 -3.97
C ALA A 76 -5.66 -5.18 -4.68
N LEU A 77 -4.83 -5.63 -5.63
CA LEU A 77 -5.08 -6.84 -6.42
C LEU A 77 -4.29 -8.06 -5.95
N ILE A 78 -3.17 -7.87 -5.25
CA ILE A 78 -2.28 -8.95 -4.83
C ILE A 78 -2.28 -9.08 -3.31
N LEU A 79 -1.88 -8.04 -2.59
CA LEU A 79 -1.63 -8.13 -1.14
C LEU A 79 -2.91 -8.05 -0.28
N ALA A 80 -3.86 -7.20 -0.62
CA ALA A 80 -5.12 -7.10 0.13
C ALA A 80 -5.92 -8.42 0.10
N PRO A 81 -6.05 -9.14 -1.04
CA PRO A 81 -6.60 -10.49 -1.05
C PRO A 81 -5.84 -11.48 -0.17
N GLU A 82 -4.50 -11.44 -0.11
CA GLU A 82 -3.71 -12.26 0.82
C GLU A 82 -4.14 -12.03 2.27
N GLY A 83 -4.20 -10.76 2.68
CA GLY A 83 -4.60 -10.40 4.04
C GLY A 83 -6.00 -10.87 4.42
N ILE A 84 -6.92 -10.93 3.45
CA ILE A 84 -8.28 -11.45 3.68
C ILE A 84 -8.24 -12.97 3.91
N MET A 85 -7.47 -13.73 3.12
CA MET A 85 -7.38 -15.19 3.28
C MET A 85 -6.64 -15.58 4.58
N ASP A 86 -5.57 -14.87 4.94
CA ASP A 86 -4.87 -15.06 6.21
C ASP A 86 -5.85 -14.82 7.39
N ALA A 87 -6.72 -13.81 7.30
CA ALA A 87 -7.75 -13.53 8.31
C ALA A 87 -8.87 -14.60 8.38
N GLU A 88 -9.13 -15.32 7.29
CA GLU A 88 -10.05 -16.47 7.25
C GLU A 88 -9.42 -17.76 7.83
N GLY A 89 -8.19 -17.68 8.35
CA GLY A 89 -7.50 -18.79 9.00
C GLY A 89 -6.79 -19.73 8.02
N VAL A 90 -6.59 -19.30 6.78
CA VAL A 90 -5.76 -20.03 5.82
C VAL A 90 -4.30 -19.85 6.22
N ASP A 91 -3.72 -20.87 6.83
CA ASP A 91 -2.28 -20.91 7.06
C ASP A 91 -1.53 -21.24 5.76
N ARG A 92 -0.74 -20.29 5.29
CA ARG A 92 0.02 -20.40 4.04
C ARG A 92 1.11 -21.44 4.13
N ASP A 93 1.82 -21.50 5.27
CA ASP A 93 2.92 -22.46 5.44
C ASP A 93 2.37 -23.89 5.37
N THR A 94 1.28 -24.16 6.10
CA THR A 94 0.54 -25.43 6.01
C THR A 94 0.01 -25.70 4.60
N SER A 95 -0.47 -24.69 3.86
CA SER A 95 -1.00 -24.88 2.50
C SER A 95 0.10 -25.29 1.52
N TYR A 96 1.25 -24.62 1.57
CA TYR A 96 2.42 -24.93 0.75
C TYR A 96 2.98 -26.32 1.06
N GLU A 97 3.10 -26.68 2.34
CA GLU A 97 3.53 -28.04 2.76
C GLU A 97 2.62 -29.13 2.20
N ASN A 98 1.31 -28.85 2.11
CA ASN A 98 0.31 -29.78 1.58
C ASN A 98 0.13 -29.70 0.06
N SER A 99 0.97 -28.95 -0.66
CA SER A 99 0.84 -28.69 -2.11
C SER A 99 -0.56 -28.18 -2.52
N LYS A 100 -1.24 -27.49 -1.62
CA LYS A 100 -2.51 -26.81 -1.90
C LYS A 100 -2.23 -25.35 -2.18
N SER A 101 -2.92 -24.80 -3.17
CA SER A 101 -2.91 -23.35 -3.35
C SER A 101 -3.53 -22.71 -2.10
N PRO A 102 -2.82 -21.80 -1.40
CA PRO A 102 -3.44 -21.00 -0.34
C PRO A 102 -4.46 -20.01 -0.91
N TRP A 103 -4.44 -19.82 -2.24
CA TRP A 103 -5.34 -18.93 -2.95
C TRP A 103 -6.65 -19.62 -3.29
N ASP A 104 -7.75 -19.10 -2.75
CA ASP A 104 -9.08 -19.33 -3.31
C ASP A 104 -9.25 -18.44 -4.55
N LEU A 105 -9.05 -19.03 -5.73
CA LEU A 105 -9.14 -18.34 -7.01
C LEU A 105 -10.54 -17.76 -7.29
N LEU A 106 -11.61 -18.33 -6.73
CA LEU A 106 -12.97 -17.81 -6.91
C LEU A 106 -13.19 -16.58 -6.03
N ALA A 107 -12.77 -16.64 -4.77
CA ALA A 107 -12.80 -15.48 -3.86
C ALA A 107 -11.95 -14.32 -4.40
N LEU A 108 -10.74 -14.63 -4.89
CA LEU A 108 -9.85 -13.66 -5.53
C LEU A 108 -10.51 -13.01 -6.76
N GLN A 109 -11.17 -13.81 -7.61
CA GLN A 109 -11.87 -13.29 -8.79
C GLN A 109 -12.97 -12.28 -8.40
N ASP A 110 -13.72 -12.56 -7.33
CA ASP A 110 -14.77 -11.66 -6.85
C ASP A 110 -14.22 -10.37 -6.24
N ILE A 111 -13.10 -10.45 -5.51
CA ILE A 111 -12.39 -9.26 -5.00
C ILE A 111 -11.89 -8.41 -6.17
N ILE A 112 -11.20 -9.01 -7.15
CA ILE A 112 -10.67 -8.31 -8.33
C ILE A 112 -11.80 -7.62 -9.11
N LYS A 113 -12.93 -8.31 -9.36
CA LYS A 113 -14.09 -7.73 -10.06
C LYS A 113 -14.67 -6.50 -9.34
N LYS A 114 -14.62 -6.46 -8.01
CA LYS A 114 -15.07 -5.31 -7.20
C LYS A 114 -14.04 -4.18 -7.16
N THR A 115 -12.75 -4.53 -7.13
CA THR A 115 -11.64 -3.58 -6.99
C THR A 115 -11.33 -2.84 -8.30
N ILE A 116 -11.39 -3.51 -9.45
CA ILE A 116 -11.06 -2.90 -10.76
C ILE A 116 -11.88 -1.62 -11.04
N PRO A 117 -13.22 -1.60 -10.92
CA PRO A 117 -14.01 -0.39 -11.15
C PRO A 117 -13.60 0.77 -10.24
N ILE A 118 -13.29 0.48 -8.97
CA ILE A 118 -12.85 1.48 -7.98
C ILE A 118 -11.50 2.09 -8.38
N LEU A 119 -10.57 1.27 -8.88
CA LEU A 119 -9.27 1.74 -9.37
C LEU A 119 -9.43 2.58 -10.64
N ASN A 120 -10.32 2.16 -11.54
CA ASN A 120 -10.62 2.87 -12.79
C ASN A 120 -11.22 4.26 -12.52
N ASP A 121 -12.27 4.34 -11.69
CA ASP A 121 -12.93 5.60 -11.32
C ASP A 121 -11.98 6.62 -10.68
N LYS A 122 -10.87 6.14 -10.12
CA LYS A 122 -9.85 6.97 -9.46
C LYS A 122 -8.69 7.37 -10.37
N GLY A 123 -8.69 6.95 -11.64
CA GLY A 123 -7.56 7.21 -12.54
C GLY A 123 -6.29 6.48 -12.10
N TYR A 124 -6.42 5.26 -11.58
CA TYR A 124 -5.27 4.41 -11.29
C TYR A 124 -4.93 3.44 -12.42
N LEU A 125 -5.81 3.30 -13.42
CA LEU A 125 -5.66 2.39 -14.56
C LEU A 125 -5.49 3.11 -15.90
N ASP A 126 -5.24 4.44 -15.87
CA ASP A 126 -5.04 5.30 -17.04
C ASP A 126 -3.57 5.44 -17.46
#